data_AF-A0A6A4ECH5-F1
#
_entry.id   AF-A0A6A4ECH5-F1
#
_cell.length_a   1.000
_cell.length_b   1.000
_cell.length_c   1.000
_cell.angle_alpha   90.00
_cell.angle_beta   90.00
_cell.angle_gamma   90.00
#
_symmetry.space_group_name_H-M   'P 1'
#
loop_
_entity.id
_entity.type
_entity.pdbx_description
1 polymer ?
#
loop_
_entity_poly.entity_id
_entity_poly.type
_entity_poly.pdbx_seq_one_letter_code
_entity_poly.pdbx_strand_id
1 'polypeptide(L)'
;MLSFKMYCCALTGAVALLLSTVTAHGYLGLPAVTFPSDVDKTQFVATIESSASGFSGSFSGTPAENAAAFWAAFNSSKYSSVKEFVTDLGQIVASGANIECGLTDPDETPQPLPDELEWTHSDTEGFTSSHEGPCEAWCDDTRVFLARRTLPPPPQKCPTIRRGVREPAA
;
A
#
# COMPACT_ATOMS: atom_id res chain seq x y z
N MET A 1 17.29 59.75 -29.27
CA MET A 1 16.03 60.04 -28.56
C MET A 1 15.31 58.73 -28.34
N LEU A 2 14.94 58.48 -27.07
CA LEU A 2 14.02 57.49 -26.50
C LEU A 2 14.15 55.98 -26.84
N SER A 3 14.61 55.27 -25.81
CA SER A 3 14.29 53.88 -25.47
C SER A 3 12.81 53.54 -25.58
N PHE A 4 12.49 52.32 -26.02
CA PHE A 4 11.31 51.61 -25.53
C PHE A 4 11.68 50.19 -25.09
N LYS A 5 11.44 49.95 -23.80
CA LYS A 5 11.77 48.74 -23.04
C LYS A 5 11.06 47.53 -23.64
N MET A 6 11.82 46.47 -23.87
CA MET A 6 11.29 45.12 -24.06
C MET A 6 10.70 44.65 -22.72
N TYR A 7 9.36 44.66 -22.61
CA TYR A 7 8.68 44.11 -21.45
C TYR A 7 8.61 42.58 -21.58
N CYS A 8 9.58 41.91 -20.97
CA CYS A 8 9.43 40.51 -20.56
C CYS A 8 8.28 40.41 -19.56
N CYS A 9 7.06 40.11 -20.03
CA CYS A 9 6.04 39.50 -19.19
C CYS A 9 6.26 37.99 -19.20
N ALA A 10 7.22 37.53 -18.40
CA ALA A 10 7.29 36.13 -18.03
C ALA A 10 6.15 35.86 -17.03
N LEU A 11 5.00 35.40 -17.52
CA LEU A 11 4.00 34.77 -16.67
C LEU A 11 4.56 33.43 -16.18
N THR A 12 5.26 33.46 -15.05
CA THR A 12 5.53 32.25 -14.26
C THR A 12 4.20 31.80 -13.66
N GLY A 13 3.51 30.89 -14.34
CA GLY A 13 2.38 30.16 -13.78
C GLY A 13 2.86 29.28 -12.63
N ALA A 14 2.42 29.58 -11.41
CA ALA A 14 2.60 28.68 -10.28
C ALA A 14 1.73 27.43 -10.53
N VAL A 15 2.37 26.33 -10.90
CA VAL A 15 1.71 25.01 -10.90
C VAL A 15 1.50 24.63 -9.44
N ALA A 16 0.27 24.75 -8.96
CA ALA A 16 -0.13 24.20 -7.68
C ALA A 16 -0.07 22.66 -7.80
N LEU A 17 0.97 22.06 -7.23
CA LEU A 17 1.03 20.61 -7.03
C LEU A 17 -0.04 20.26 -6.01
N LEU A 18 -1.20 19.79 -6.49
CA LEU A 18 -2.16 19.08 -5.65
C LEU A 18 -1.49 17.76 -5.25
N LEU A 19 -0.83 17.75 -4.09
CA LEU A 19 -0.45 16.51 -3.42
C LEU A 19 -1.76 15.85 -2.97
N SER A 20 -2.33 15.00 -3.81
CA SER A 20 -3.35 14.07 -3.40
C SER A 20 -2.72 13.09 -2.42
N THR A 21 -2.85 13.37 -1.12
CA THR A 21 -2.53 12.40 -0.07
C THR A 21 -3.61 11.33 -0.12
N VAL A 22 -3.36 10.25 -0.86
CA VAL A 22 -4.22 9.07 -0.82
C VAL A 22 -3.92 8.35 0.49
N THR A 23 -4.87 8.40 1.41
CA THR A 23 -4.79 7.72 2.70
C THR A 23 -5.45 6.36 2.50
N ALA A 24 -4.66 5.32 2.22
CA ALA A 24 -5.18 3.96 2.13
C ALA A 24 -5.51 3.50 3.56
N HIS A 25 -6.77 3.22 3.86
CA HIS A 25 -7.24 2.86 5.19
C HIS A 25 -7.97 1.52 5.17
N GLY A 26 -7.72 0.67 6.17
CA GLY A 26 -8.36 -0.64 6.27
C GLY A 26 -7.61 -1.61 7.19
N TYR A 27 -8.25 -2.73 7.50
CA TYR A 27 -7.75 -3.76 8.40
C TYR A 27 -8.14 -5.16 7.91
N LEU A 28 -7.47 -6.18 8.47
CA LEU A 28 -7.82 -7.58 8.25
C LEU A 28 -9.08 -7.93 9.07
N GLY A 29 -10.21 -8.16 8.39
CA GLY A 29 -11.48 -8.55 9.01
C GLY A 29 -11.61 -10.06 9.21
N LEU A 30 -10.98 -10.87 8.34
CA LEU A 30 -10.92 -12.32 8.46
C LEU A 30 -9.49 -12.85 8.18
N PRO A 31 -8.85 -13.58 9.12
CA PRO A 31 -9.34 -13.87 10.47
C PRO A 31 -9.53 -12.58 11.27
N ALA A 32 -10.50 -12.60 12.19
CA ALA A 32 -10.82 -11.43 12.99
C ALA A 32 -9.64 -11.09 13.92
N VAL A 33 -9.01 -9.94 13.71
CA VAL A 33 -7.92 -9.47 14.57
C VAL A 33 -8.46 -8.56 15.68
N THR A 34 -7.77 -8.52 16.80
CA THR A 34 -8.06 -7.61 17.90
C THR A 34 -7.13 -6.40 17.84
N PHE A 35 -7.66 -5.22 18.19
CA PHE A 35 -6.91 -3.97 18.28
C PHE A 35 -7.03 -3.42 19.70
N PRO A 36 -5.97 -2.78 20.24
CA PRO A 36 -6.08 -1.97 21.45
C PRO A 36 -7.15 -0.86 21.31
N SER A 37 -7.75 -0.43 22.42
CA SER A 37 -8.87 0.53 22.38
C SER A 37 -8.49 1.94 21.95
N ASP A 38 -7.20 2.28 21.99
CA ASP A 38 -6.66 3.62 21.76
C ASP A 38 -6.02 3.80 20.37
N VAL A 39 -6.14 2.80 19.48
CA VAL A 39 -5.61 2.88 18.12
C VAL A 39 -6.70 3.08 17.07
N ASP A 40 -6.37 3.81 16.00
CA ASP A 40 -7.19 3.81 14.78
C ASP A 40 -6.85 2.56 13.96
N LYS A 41 -7.69 1.53 14.07
CA LYS A 41 -7.51 0.26 13.34
C LYS A 41 -7.45 0.42 11.82
N THR A 42 -7.91 1.55 11.27
CA THR A 42 -7.92 1.79 9.82
C THR A 42 -6.66 2.49 9.33
N GLN A 43 -5.81 2.99 10.22
CA GLN A 43 -4.61 3.73 9.88
C GLN A 43 -3.53 2.84 9.23
N PHE A 44 -2.81 3.39 8.25
CA PHE A 44 -1.63 2.71 7.69
C PHE A 44 -0.47 2.70 8.69
N VAL A 45 0.22 1.56 8.80
CA VAL A 45 1.26 1.35 9.81
C VAL A 45 2.57 2.06 9.46
N ALA A 46 2.97 2.01 8.19
CA ALA A 46 4.27 2.47 7.72
C ALA A 46 4.18 3.20 6.38
N THR A 47 5.15 4.06 6.11
CA THR A 47 5.34 4.69 4.80
C THR A 47 6.72 4.42 4.24
N ILE A 48 6.81 4.44 2.91
CA ILE A 48 8.07 4.49 2.17
C ILE A 48 7.95 5.65 1.21
N GLU A 49 8.73 6.70 1.46
CA GLU A 49 8.80 7.83 0.54
C GLU A 49 9.44 7.39 -0.78
N SER A 50 8.88 7.86 -1.90
CA SER A 50 9.43 7.52 -3.23
C SER A 50 10.90 7.92 -3.39
N SER A 51 11.36 8.95 -2.69
CA SER A 51 12.77 9.37 -2.69
C SER A 51 13.69 8.41 -1.92
N ALA A 52 13.14 7.62 -1.00
CA ALA A 52 13.86 6.66 -0.17
C ALA A 52 13.75 5.22 -0.69
N SER A 53 12.78 4.90 -1.56
CA SER A 53 12.58 3.55 -2.11
C SER A 53 13.68 3.08 -3.05
N GLY A 54 14.46 4.02 -3.62
CA GLY A 54 15.40 3.75 -4.72
C GLY A 54 14.70 3.43 -6.05
N PHE A 55 13.37 3.56 -6.12
CA PHE A 55 12.60 3.31 -7.34
C PHE A 55 12.61 4.53 -8.24
N SER A 56 12.85 4.29 -9.53
CA SER A 56 12.70 5.29 -10.57
C SER A 56 11.27 5.28 -11.13
N GLY A 57 10.80 6.44 -11.60
CA GLY A 57 9.45 6.59 -12.15
C GLY A 57 8.69 7.77 -11.54
N SER A 58 7.46 7.96 -12.00
CA SER A 58 6.51 8.89 -11.40
C SER A 58 5.37 8.10 -10.75
N PHE A 59 5.01 8.51 -9.54
CA PHE A 59 3.92 7.93 -8.74
C PHE A 59 2.80 8.95 -8.49
N SER A 60 2.64 9.92 -9.39
CA SER A 60 1.64 10.99 -9.31
C SER A 60 0.55 10.87 -10.40
N GLY A 61 0.43 9.71 -11.03
CA GLY A 61 -0.60 9.40 -12.02
C GLY A 61 -1.89 8.89 -11.38
N THR A 62 -2.73 8.27 -12.20
CA THR A 62 -3.89 7.51 -11.73
C THR A 62 -3.47 6.31 -10.88
N PRO A 63 -4.35 5.76 -10.01
CA PRO A 63 -4.03 4.57 -9.21
C PRO A 63 -3.45 3.41 -10.03
N ALA A 64 -4.05 3.12 -11.19
CA ALA A 64 -3.58 2.07 -12.09
C ALA A 64 -2.18 2.36 -12.68
N GLU A 65 -1.89 3.61 -13.03
CA GLU A 65 -0.57 4.03 -13.52
C GLU A 65 0.49 3.94 -12.42
N ASN A 66 0.14 4.36 -11.19
CA ASN A 66 1.05 4.30 -10.04
C ASN A 66 1.37 2.84 -9.67
N ALA A 67 0.38 1.95 -9.67
CA ALA A 67 0.59 0.52 -9.45
C ALA A 67 1.46 -0.10 -10.56
N ALA A 68 1.25 0.28 -11.83
CA ALA A 68 2.10 -0.18 -12.93
C ALA A 68 3.56 0.32 -12.81
N ALA A 69 3.75 1.60 -12.46
CA ALA A 69 5.06 2.17 -12.21
C ALA A 69 5.78 1.49 -11.04
N PHE A 70 5.05 1.20 -9.95
CA PHE A 70 5.57 0.45 -8.81
C PHE A 70 6.11 -0.90 -9.25
N TRP A 71 5.33 -1.70 -10.00
CA TRP A 71 5.77 -3.01 -10.43
C TRP A 71 6.93 -2.98 -11.42
N ALA A 72 6.99 -1.98 -12.30
CA ALA A 72 8.13 -1.81 -13.21
C ALA A 72 9.43 -1.59 -12.43
N ALA A 73 9.41 -0.71 -11.43
CA ALA A 73 10.57 -0.44 -10.59
C ALA A 73 10.89 -1.61 -9.64
N PHE A 74 9.87 -2.19 -9.00
CA PHE A 74 10.00 -3.32 -8.08
C PHE A 74 10.62 -4.54 -8.75
N ASN A 75 10.19 -4.89 -9.97
CA ASN A 75 10.74 -6.02 -10.73
C ASN A 75 12.22 -5.83 -11.14
N SER A 76 12.70 -4.58 -11.15
CA SER A 76 14.09 -4.23 -11.42
C SER A 76 14.92 -4.08 -10.14
N SER A 77 14.28 -4.23 -8.98
CA SER A 77 14.91 -4.02 -7.67
C SER A 77 15.60 -5.29 -7.14
N LYS A 78 16.24 -5.17 -5.98
CA LYS A 78 16.83 -6.31 -5.25
C LYS A 78 15.78 -7.17 -4.51
N TYR A 79 14.56 -6.67 -4.34
CA TYR A 79 13.56 -7.29 -3.47
C TYR A 79 12.83 -8.42 -4.17
N SER A 80 12.63 -9.51 -3.44
CA SER A 80 11.93 -10.71 -3.92
C SER A 80 10.44 -10.72 -3.54
N SER A 81 10.04 -9.87 -2.59
CA SER A 81 8.66 -9.74 -2.11
C SER A 81 8.34 -8.34 -1.59
N VAL A 82 7.06 -8.02 -1.51
CA VAL A 82 6.59 -6.75 -0.95
C VAL A 82 6.85 -6.72 0.55
N LYS A 83 6.71 -7.85 1.25
CA LYS A 83 7.14 -8.04 2.65
C LYS A 83 8.59 -7.62 2.84
N GLU A 84 9.53 -8.13 2.03
CA GLU A 84 10.95 -7.78 2.13
C GLU A 84 11.18 -6.27 1.92
N PHE A 85 10.52 -5.67 0.92
CA PHE A 85 10.61 -4.24 0.65
C PHE A 85 10.07 -3.38 1.80
N VAL A 86 8.92 -3.74 2.36
CA VAL A 86 8.29 -3.03 3.48
C VAL A 86 9.09 -3.20 4.78
N THR A 87 9.63 -4.39 5.04
CA THR A 87 10.47 -4.62 6.23
C THR A 87 11.82 -3.92 6.13
N ASP A 88 12.41 -3.79 4.94
CA ASP A 88 13.72 -3.11 4.78
C ASP A 88 13.60 -1.58 4.90
N LEU A 89 12.56 -0.97 4.30
CA LEU A 89 12.50 0.49 4.16
C LEU A 89 11.36 1.18 4.91
N GLY A 90 10.35 0.42 5.35
CA GLY A 90 9.15 0.95 5.99
C GLY A 90 9.47 1.78 7.22
N GLN A 91 9.00 3.03 7.24
CA GLN A 91 9.08 3.91 8.40
C GLN A 91 7.76 3.82 9.15
N ILE A 92 7.76 3.30 10.39
CA ILE A 92 6.56 3.22 11.23
C ILE A 92 6.12 4.65 11.56
N VAL A 93 4.86 4.97 11.25
CA VAL A 93 4.26 6.28 11.52
C VAL A 93 3.04 6.21 12.43
N ALA A 94 2.41 5.03 12.53
CA ALA A 94 1.28 4.83 13.43
C ALA A 94 1.78 4.66 14.87
N SER A 95 1.23 5.47 15.78
CA SER A 95 1.53 5.36 17.21
C SER A 95 1.06 4.00 17.75
N GLY A 96 1.91 3.35 18.55
CA GLY A 96 1.63 2.02 19.10
C GLY A 96 1.85 0.87 18.11
N ALA A 97 2.18 1.16 16.85
CA ALA A 97 2.42 0.12 15.87
C ALA A 97 3.87 -0.39 15.89
N ASN A 98 4.06 -1.62 15.42
CA ASN A 98 5.38 -2.16 15.10
C ASN A 98 5.34 -2.98 13.79
N ILE A 99 6.50 -3.40 13.29
CA ILE A 99 6.58 -4.11 12.01
C ILE A 99 6.06 -5.55 12.06
N GLU A 100 5.98 -6.16 13.25
CA GLU A 100 5.56 -7.54 13.43
C GLU A 100 4.04 -7.67 13.51
N CYS A 101 3.39 -6.83 14.32
CA CYS A 101 1.95 -6.89 14.58
C CYS A 101 1.16 -5.71 13.98
N GLY A 102 1.83 -4.75 13.35
CA GLY A 102 1.16 -3.51 12.96
C GLY A 102 0.49 -2.87 14.17
N LEU A 103 -0.81 -2.65 14.08
CA LEU A 103 -1.65 -2.10 15.16
C LEU A 103 -2.44 -3.15 15.95
N THR A 104 -2.32 -4.44 15.62
CA THR A 104 -3.08 -5.48 16.32
C THR A 104 -2.49 -5.75 17.69
N ASP A 105 -3.32 -6.20 18.63
CA ASP A 105 -2.89 -6.58 19.97
C ASP A 105 -2.08 -7.90 19.92
N PRO A 106 -0.77 -7.87 20.28
CA PRO A 106 0.07 -9.07 20.24
C PRO A 106 -0.20 -10.05 21.39
N ASP A 107 -0.89 -9.63 22.45
CA ASP A 107 -1.15 -10.45 23.64
C ASP A 107 -2.44 -11.29 23.51
N GLU A 108 -3.17 -11.11 22.42
CA GLU A 108 -4.41 -11.81 22.13
C GLU A 108 -4.18 -13.23 21.58
N THR A 109 -5.21 -14.07 21.69
CA THR A 109 -5.11 -15.46 21.23
C THR A 109 -5.00 -15.52 19.70
N PRO A 110 -3.97 -16.18 19.14
CA PRO A 110 -3.85 -16.38 17.70
C PRO A 110 -5.11 -17.03 17.11
N GLN A 111 -5.61 -16.47 16.01
CA GLN A 111 -6.78 -17.00 15.32
C GLN A 111 -6.41 -18.17 14.40
N PRO A 112 -7.30 -19.15 14.19
CA PRO A 112 -7.11 -20.16 13.16
C PRO A 112 -7.04 -19.50 11.78
N LEU A 113 -6.19 -20.04 10.90
CA LEU A 113 -6.13 -19.58 9.52
C LEU A 113 -7.43 -19.95 8.79
N PRO A 114 -8.19 -18.98 8.27
CA PRO A 114 -9.39 -19.24 7.49
C PRO A 114 -9.01 -19.73 6.08
N ASP A 115 -9.98 -20.28 5.36
CA ASP A 115 -9.78 -20.58 3.94
C ASP A 115 -9.57 -19.29 3.13
N GLU A 116 -10.32 -18.23 3.43
CA GLU A 116 -10.25 -16.93 2.74
C GLU A 116 -9.83 -15.83 3.70
N LEU A 117 -9.00 -14.90 3.22
CA LEU A 117 -8.68 -13.68 3.94
C LEU A 117 -9.59 -12.54 3.45
N GLU A 118 -10.07 -11.72 4.38
CA GLU A 118 -10.93 -10.57 4.09
C GLU A 118 -10.32 -9.29 4.65
N TRP A 119 -10.15 -8.29 3.80
CA TRP A 119 -9.77 -6.94 4.20
C TRP A 119 -10.99 -6.03 4.16
N THR A 120 -11.11 -5.18 5.18
CA THR A 120 -12.29 -4.36 5.45
C THR A 120 -11.83 -2.95 5.81
N HIS A 121 -12.50 -1.92 5.31
CA HIS A 121 -12.37 -0.55 5.82
C HIS A 121 -13.56 -0.20 6.71
N SER A 122 -14.76 -0.59 6.27
CA SER A 122 -16.02 -0.54 7.00
C SER A 122 -16.94 -1.68 6.54
N ASP A 123 -18.13 -1.81 7.14
CA ASP A 123 -19.14 -2.80 6.73
C ASP A 123 -19.62 -2.61 5.28
N THR A 124 -19.29 -1.47 4.66
CA THR A 124 -19.76 -1.08 3.31
C THR A 124 -18.65 -0.71 2.34
N GLU A 125 -17.40 -0.60 2.81
CA GLU A 125 -16.25 -0.14 2.01
C GLU A 125 -14.99 -0.96 2.33
N GLY A 126 -14.23 -1.30 1.28
CA GLY A 126 -12.90 -1.92 1.38
C GLY A 126 -11.91 -1.17 0.47
N PHE A 127 -10.86 -1.84 -0.01
CA PHE A 127 -10.00 -1.38 -1.12
C PHE A 127 -10.82 -1.00 -2.36
N THR A 128 -11.00 0.29 -2.58
CA THR A 128 -11.71 0.82 -3.74
C THR A 128 -10.78 0.94 -4.93
N SER A 129 -11.32 1.08 -6.16
CA SER A 129 -10.50 1.29 -7.37
C SER A 129 -9.68 2.59 -7.36
N SER A 130 -9.96 3.49 -6.41
CA SER A 130 -9.13 4.67 -6.16
C SER A 130 -7.84 4.35 -5.41
N HIS A 131 -7.68 3.13 -4.88
CA HIS A 131 -6.55 2.70 -4.06
C HIS A 131 -5.97 1.39 -4.59
N GLU A 132 -5.46 1.44 -5.83
CA GLU A 132 -4.72 0.32 -6.43
C GLU A 132 -3.30 0.26 -5.89
N GLY A 133 -2.82 -0.95 -5.63
CA GLY A 133 -1.48 -1.17 -5.13
C GLY A 133 -1.12 -2.65 -5.06
N PRO A 134 0.15 -2.97 -4.75
CA PRO A 134 0.53 -4.34 -4.46
C PRO A 134 -0.20 -4.82 -3.20
N CYS A 135 -0.88 -5.96 -3.30
CA CYS A 135 -1.44 -6.66 -2.14
C CYS A 135 -0.69 -7.97 -1.97
N GLU A 136 -0.07 -8.18 -0.81
CA GLU A 136 0.66 -9.42 -0.50
C GLU A 136 0.26 -9.90 0.89
N ALA A 137 -0.02 -11.21 1.03
CA ALA A 137 -0.32 -11.80 2.32
C ALA A 137 0.56 -13.01 2.59
N TRP A 138 0.94 -13.16 3.85
CA TRP A 138 1.86 -14.17 4.34
C TRP A 138 1.27 -14.88 5.55
N CYS A 139 1.48 -16.19 5.61
CA CYS A 139 1.37 -16.96 6.84
C CYS A 139 2.79 -17.40 7.19
N ASP A 140 3.35 -16.84 8.26
CA ASP A 140 4.75 -17.00 8.65
C ASP A 140 5.70 -16.66 7.48
N ASP A 141 6.46 -17.66 7.01
CA ASP A 141 7.41 -17.57 5.91
C ASP A 141 6.82 -18.02 4.57
N THR A 142 5.52 -18.34 4.52
CA THR A 142 4.83 -18.77 3.30
C THR A 142 3.98 -17.63 2.75
N ARG A 143 4.30 -17.18 1.54
CA ARG A 143 3.41 -16.28 0.79
C ARG A 143 2.17 -17.03 0.35
N VAL A 144 1.00 -16.54 0.73
CA VAL A 144 -0.29 -17.19 0.46
C VAL A 144 -1.14 -16.41 -0.53
N PHE A 145 -0.78 -15.14 -0.79
CA PHE A 145 -1.47 -14.29 -1.74
C PHE A 145 -0.52 -13.23 -2.33
N LEU A 146 -0.69 -12.94 -3.62
CA LEU A 146 -0.13 -11.78 -4.28
C LEU A 146 -1.12 -11.28 -5.34
N ALA A 147 -1.48 -10.00 -5.28
CA ALA A 147 -2.17 -9.31 -6.35
C ALA A 147 -1.42 -8.03 -6.72
N ARG A 148 -1.34 -7.76 -8.02
CA ARG A 148 -0.56 -6.64 -8.55
C ARG A 148 -1.30 -5.30 -8.60
N ARG A 149 -2.63 -5.28 -8.51
CA ARG A 149 -3.41 -4.05 -8.70
C ARG A 149 -4.56 -3.89 -7.72
N THR A 150 -5.43 -4.89 -7.64
CA THR A 150 -6.66 -4.79 -6.84
C THR A 150 -7.02 -6.12 -6.21
N LEU A 151 -7.65 -6.03 -5.03
CA LEU A 151 -8.46 -7.12 -4.50
C LEU A 151 -9.77 -7.23 -5.31
N PRO A 152 -10.41 -8.41 -5.37
CA PRO A 152 -11.72 -8.57 -5.99
C PRO A 152 -12.80 -7.69 -5.32
N PRO A 153 -13.92 -7.37 -5.99
CA PRO A 153 -14.97 -6.50 -5.43
C PRO A 153 -15.56 -7.03 -4.11
N PRO A 154 -16.15 -6.16 -3.27
CA PRO A 154 -16.55 -6.49 -1.90
C PRO A 154 -17.57 -7.66 -1.80
N PRO A 155 -17.45 -8.53 -0.77
CA PRO A 155 -16.37 -8.56 0.23
C PRO A 155 -15.05 -8.94 -0.44
N GLN A 156 -13.98 -8.22 -0.13
CA GLN A 156 -12.66 -8.40 -0.74
C GLN A 156 -12.00 -9.67 -0.22
N LYS A 157 -12.47 -10.77 -0.78
CA LYS A 157 -12.03 -12.12 -0.47
C LYS A 157 -10.81 -12.43 -1.31
N CYS A 158 -9.66 -12.57 -0.66
CA CYS A 158 -8.56 -13.26 -1.30
C CYS A 158 -8.96 -14.73 -1.42
N PRO A 159 -9.08 -15.27 -2.65
CA PRO A 159 -9.48 -16.66 -2.82
C PRO A 159 -8.42 -17.56 -2.16
N THR A 160 -8.92 -18.58 -1.48
CA THR A 160 -8.24 -19.68 -0.78
C THR A 160 -6.73 -19.51 -0.58
N ILE A 161 -6.25 -19.46 0.67
CA ILE A 161 -4.83 -19.63 1.05
C ILE A 161 -4.31 -20.91 0.38
N ARG A 162 -3.82 -20.81 -0.86
CA ARG A 162 -3.26 -21.96 -1.56
C ARG A 162 -1.93 -22.21 -0.92
N ARG A 163 -1.87 -23.18 0.00
CA ARG A 163 -0.61 -23.74 0.47
C ARG A 163 0.22 -24.14 -0.76
N GLY A 164 1.22 -23.31 -1.08
CA GLY A 164 2.20 -23.54 -2.11
C GLY A 164 1.65 -23.76 -3.52
N VAL A 165 1.35 -22.70 -4.27
CA VAL A 165 1.49 -22.74 -5.72
C VAL A 165 2.33 -21.55 -6.16
N ARG A 166 3.57 -21.87 -6.56
CA ARG A 166 4.49 -20.96 -7.24
C ARG A 166 3.77 -20.45 -8.49
N GLU A 167 3.43 -19.16 -8.57
CA GLU A 167 3.00 -18.56 -9.83
C GLU A 167 4.17 -18.66 -10.83
N PRO A 168 3.92 -19.04 -12.09
CA PRO A 168 4.95 -18.99 -13.12
C PRO A 168 5.26 -17.52 -13.41
N ALA A 169 6.55 -17.18 -13.38
CA ALA A 169 7.03 -15.90 -13.88
C ALA A 169 6.61 -15.74 -15.35
N ALA A 170 5.93 -14.64 -15.66
CA ALA A 170 5.76 -14.13 -17.02
C ALA A 170 6.69 -12.93 -17.20
#